data_AF-A0A2I0QDJ6-F1
#
_entry.id   AF-A0A2I0QDJ6-F1
#
_cell.length_a   1.000
_cell.length_b   1.000
_cell.length_c   1.000
_cell.angle_alpha   90.00
_cell.angle_beta   90.00
_cell.angle_gamma   90.00
#
_symmetry.space_group_name_H-M   'P 1'
#
loop_
_entity.id
_entity.type
_entity.pdbx_description
1 polymer ?
#
loop_
_entity_poly.entity_id
_entity_poly.type
_entity_poly.pdbx_seq_one_letter_code
_entity_poly.pdbx_strand_id
1 'polypeptide(L)'
;MEQLNKNEIKGKIISILLIAAVIGIISFSGCIGEPQKEQTPTGKEIETKIWVDHFNISVEVPTHPKRIISLSKADTEILFTIGVGDRVVGRSSNANHPPEVLNVPDCGSASNPNFEVILNQNSDLIILYTSDRGINAGNYKDIIGRFEKYNLSVVVNPDYPYTIYEVMDYIKHDGKLVGEEEKAEASVNEMNKKINFVEDKVKNLKEDEKPGVGVISTISSENIFASELTGTQVEIAGGINAFEGIKEKLGSKTKSGTYISPESLIEINPDVIIISYMDYSNDVKAGKTEYEVKQEQTEKIKDIPGWQALTAVKNNRICVIDAYKLYGTPRVADGLIEIGRCIHPELFGIENVPDETKKTKTFTDDLNRTVEIPKNPEKIVVIATADVEILFAINASDKIIGRPNFQKYPPEALKIDDIGGMYPLNLEKIMEKNPDLILITMTFKEKYIKQVEQLGGYNLTVLAFNYPNTMDDIINHIKDIGEVVGKENEANDLVENITFRINKITMLTNEMNESQKPKVYKEWINEGSKGSTAGRTSRDNELIVMSGGKNIFGDVEKTSFEANSEEVVNKNPEVIIITTNLDKYD
;
A
#
# COMPACT_ATOMS: atom_id res chain seq x y z
N MET A 1 28.22 -75.59 -52.13
CA MET A 1 29.51 -74.93 -51.84
C MET A 1 29.29 -74.08 -50.61
N GLU A 2 29.42 -74.71 -49.43
CA GLU A 2 30.69 -74.85 -48.68
C GLU A 2 31.13 -73.48 -48.16
N GLN A 3 31.32 -73.23 -46.87
CA GLN A 3 31.81 -74.07 -45.77
C GLN A 3 31.21 -73.48 -44.47
N LEU A 4 30.56 -74.27 -43.60
CA LEU A 4 31.15 -75.07 -42.50
C LEU A 4 31.70 -74.18 -41.37
N ASN A 5 31.55 -74.44 -40.06
CA ASN A 5 30.81 -75.42 -39.26
C ASN A 5 31.19 -75.18 -37.77
N LYS A 6 30.44 -75.81 -36.85
CA LYS A 6 30.79 -76.24 -35.46
C LYS A 6 30.67 -75.17 -34.36
N ASN A 7 29.92 -75.37 -33.27
CA ASN A 7 29.36 -76.59 -32.67
C ASN A 7 28.12 -76.29 -31.80
N GLU A 8 27.04 -77.05 -32.05
CA GLU A 8 26.09 -77.54 -31.04
C GLU A 8 26.76 -78.59 -30.13
N ILE A 9 26.26 -78.83 -28.91
CA ILE A 9 25.99 -80.19 -28.39
C ILE A 9 24.74 -80.17 -27.46
N LYS A 10 23.65 -80.75 -27.98
CA LYS A 10 22.66 -81.71 -27.39
C LYS A 10 21.95 -81.32 -26.07
N GLY A 11 20.64 -81.47 -25.88
CA GLY A 11 19.61 -82.24 -26.58
C GLY A 11 18.60 -82.76 -25.54
N LYS A 12 17.32 -82.39 -25.69
CA LYS A 12 16.17 -82.89 -24.90
C LYS A 12 16.03 -84.40 -25.03
N ILE A 13 15.95 -85.14 -23.92
CA ILE A 13 15.37 -86.49 -23.86
C ILE A 13 14.76 -86.75 -22.46
N ILE A 14 13.44 -86.97 -22.46
CA ILE A 14 12.63 -87.83 -21.57
C ILE A 14 12.08 -87.27 -20.24
N SER A 15 10.79 -86.98 -20.32
CA SER A 15 9.78 -87.09 -19.25
C SER A 15 9.67 -88.52 -18.71
N ILE A 16 9.36 -88.61 -17.41
CA ILE A 16 8.59 -89.72 -16.77
C ILE A 16 9.31 -91.07 -16.67
N LEU A 17 9.86 -91.38 -15.49
CA LEU A 17 9.54 -92.57 -14.66
C LEU A 17 10.52 -92.75 -13.49
N LEU A 18 9.99 -93.31 -12.40
CA LEU A 18 10.61 -93.78 -11.14
C LEU A 18 10.78 -92.66 -10.09
N ILE A 19 9.88 -92.45 -9.12
CA ILE A 19 9.16 -93.40 -8.23
C ILE A 19 10.09 -94.48 -7.66
N ALA A 20 10.24 -94.43 -6.32
CA ALA A 20 10.99 -95.28 -5.40
C ALA A 20 12.25 -94.57 -4.87
N ALA A 21 12.49 -94.39 -3.58
CA ALA A 21 11.92 -95.03 -2.40
C ALA A 21 12.17 -94.09 -1.19
N VAL A 22 11.15 -93.77 -0.39
CA VAL A 22 10.83 -94.44 0.89
C VAL A 22 11.50 -93.78 2.10
N ILE A 23 10.65 -93.03 2.82
CA ILE A 23 10.44 -93.06 4.28
C ILE A 23 11.61 -92.61 5.18
N GLY A 24 11.43 -91.43 5.78
CA GLY A 24 11.90 -91.06 7.11
C GLY A 24 10.91 -90.07 7.73
N ILE A 25 10.05 -90.56 8.62
CA ILE A 25 8.81 -89.95 9.10
C ILE A 25 8.96 -89.63 10.62
N ILE A 26 8.39 -88.51 11.05
CA ILE A 26 7.90 -88.15 12.42
C ILE A 26 9.01 -87.79 13.44
N SER A 27 9.06 -86.64 14.14
CA SER A 27 8.06 -85.82 14.88
C SER A 27 8.75 -84.50 15.32
N PHE A 28 8.17 -83.37 15.77
CA PHE A 28 6.86 -82.99 16.33
C PHE A 28 6.75 -81.43 16.28
N SER A 29 5.52 -80.92 16.09
CA SER A 29 4.95 -79.59 16.49
C SER A 29 5.56 -78.30 15.90
N GLY A 30 4.92 -77.45 15.08
CA GLY A 30 3.50 -77.20 14.80
C GLY A 30 3.07 -75.82 15.32
N CYS A 31 3.07 -74.79 14.45
CA CYS A 31 2.04 -73.73 14.32
C CYS A 31 2.46 -72.64 13.29
N ILE A 32 1.89 -72.78 12.08
CA ILE A 32 1.36 -71.77 11.13
C ILE A 32 1.82 -70.31 11.33
N GLY A 33 2.61 -69.79 10.37
CA GLY A 33 2.82 -68.36 10.14
C GLY A 33 2.03 -67.87 8.92
N GLU A 34 1.31 -66.77 9.07
CA GLU A 34 0.54 -66.06 8.05
C GLU A 34 1.40 -65.57 6.87
N PRO A 35 0.81 -65.30 5.69
CA PRO A 35 1.55 -64.73 4.56
C PRO A 35 2.00 -63.31 4.89
N GLN A 36 3.29 -63.03 4.68
CA GLN A 36 3.87 -61.70 4.86
C GLN A 36 3.17 -60.68 3.95
N LYS A 37 2.51 -59.69 4.59
CA LYS A 37 2.09 -58.44 3.95
C LYS A 37 3.32 -57.74 3.36
N GLU A 38 3.23 -57.35 2.10
CA GLU A 38 4.07 -56.32 1.51
C GLU A 38 4.03 -55.08 2.42
N GLN A 39 5.19 -54.63 2.88
CA GLN A 39 5.32 -53.41 3.66
C GLN A 39 5.21 -52.22 2.70
N THR A 40 4.03 -51.61 2.66
CA THR A 40 3.83 -50.23 2.21
C THR A 40 4.75 -49.32 3.04
N PRO A 41 5.41 -48.29 2.45
CA PRO A 41 6.17 -47.34 3.24
C PRO A 41 5.22 -46.69 4.26
N THR A 42 5.63 -46.67 5.53
CA THR A 42 4.89 -46.05 6.63
C THR A 42 4.75 -44.54 6.37
N GLY A 43 3.68 -44.15 5.68
CA GLY A 43 3.17 -42.80 5.70
C GLY A 43 2.62 -42.51 7.09
N LYS A 44 3.02 -41.40 7.71
CA LYS A 44 2.32 -40.88 8.89
C LYS A 44 0.84 -40.72 8.49
N GLU A 45 -0.08 -41.32 9.24
CA GLU A 45 -1.50 -41.04 9.08
C GLU A 45 -1.70 -39.52 9.17
N ILE A 46 -2.29 -38.94 8.14
CA ILE A 46 -2.66 -37.52 8.13
C ILE A 46 -3.85 -37.41 9.08
N GLU A 47 -3.73 -36.60 10.12
CA GLU A 47 -4.83 -36.35 11.04
C GLU A 47 -5.94 -35.60 10.29
N THR A 48 -7.15 -36.13 10.32
CA THR A 48 -8.31 -35.59 9.62
C THR A 48 -9.44 -35.22 10.59
N LYS A 49 -10.32 -34.32 10.15
CA LYS A 49 -11.57 -33.95 10.81
C LYS A 49 -12.71 -34.04 9.80
N ILE A 50 -13.93 -34.27 10.29
CA ILE A 50 -15.12 -34.16 9.47
C ILE A 50 -15.53 -32.69 9.42
N TRP A 51 -15.54 -32.13 8.21
CA TRP A 51 -16.07 -30.81 7.91
C TRP A 51 -17.47 -30.94 7.33
N VAL A 52 -18.37 -30.02 7.64
CA VAL A 52 -19.69 -29.94 7.01
C VAL A 52 -19.69 -28.68 6.15
N ASP A 53 -19.83 -28.85 4.84
CA ASP A 53 -19.78 -27.74 3.89
C ASP A 53 -21.11 -26.96 3.81
N HIS A 54 -21.17 -25.93 2.95
CA HIS A 54 -22.36 -25.09 2.77
C HIS A 54 -23.61 -25.86 2.34
N PHE A 55 -23.47 -27.03 1.70
CA PHE A 55 -24.58 -27.87 1.26
C PHE A 55 -24.94 -28.97 2.27
N ASN A 56 -24.42 -28.88 3.51
CA ASN A 56 -24.53 -29.90 4.55
C ASN A 56 -23.93 -31.26 4.15
N ILE A 57 -22.91 -31.26 3.30
CA ILE A 57 -22.17 -32.46 2.92
C ILE A 57 -21.00 -32.65 3.90
N SER A 58 -20.87 -33.86 4.44
CA SER A 58 -19.73 -34.23 5.29
C SER A 58 -18.52 -34.57 4.43
N VAL A 59 -17.42 -33.84 4.63
CA VAL A 59 -16.15 -33.99 3.90
C VAL A 59 -15.06 -34.30 4.92
N GLU A 60 -14.26 -35.33 4.67
CA GLU A 60 -13.06 -35.58 5.46
C GLU A 60 -11.96 -34.64 4.99
N VAL A 61 -11.45 -33.79 5.88
CA VAL A 61 -10.41 -32.80 5.59
C VAL A 61 -9.23 -32.96 6.54
N PRO A 62 -7.99 -32.72 6.11
CA PRO A 62 -6.86 -32.65 7.03
C PRO A 62 -7.10 -31.61 8.13
N THR A 63 -6.66 -31.88 9.36
CA THR A 63 -6.73 -30.88 10.46
C THR A 63 -5.88 -29.66 10.14
N HIS A 64 -4.73 -29.86 9.48
CA HIS A 64 -3.80 -28.83 9.01
C HIS A 64 -3.35 -29.10 7.56
N PRO A 65 -4.18 -28.76 6.56
CA PRO A 65 -3.83 -28.92 5.15
C PRO A 65 -2.54 -28.17 4.80
N LYS A 66 -1.69 -28.77 3.97
CA LYS A 66 -0.36 -28.27 3.59
C LYS A 66 -0.27 -27.84 2.13
N ARG A 67 -1.21 -28.28 1.29
CA ARG A 67 -1.24 -28.01 -0.15
C ARG A 67 -2.66 -27.66 -0.57
N ILE A 68 -2.99 -26.38 -0.44
CA ILE A 68 -4.33 -25.85 -0.63
C ILE A 68 -4.46 -25.30 -2.05
N ILE A 69 -5.53 -25.66 -2.74
CA ILE A 69 -5.97 -24.96 -3.95
C ILE A 69 -7.19 -24.13 -3.58
N SER A 70 -7.14 -22.85 -3.89
CA SER A 70 -8.30 -21.97 -3.83
C SER A 70 -8.77 -21.63 -5.23
N LEU A 71 -10.07 -21.81 -5.49
CA LEU A 71 -10.71 -21.48 -6.76
C LEU A 71 -11.58 -20.21 -6.68
N SER A 72 -11.40 -19.42 -5.62
CA SER A 72 -12.00 -18.09 -5.48
C SER A 72 -10.97 -17.04 -5.10
N LYS A 73 -11.21 -15.79 -5.51
CA LYS A 73 -10.35 -14.67 -5.16
C LYS A 73 -10.35 -14.38 -3.66
N ALA A 74 -11.54 -14.39 -3.04
CA ALA A 74 -11.71 -14.05 -1.64
C ALA A 74 -10.97 -15.05 -0.72
N ASP A 75 -11.19 -16.35 -0.93
CA ASP A 75 -10.50 -17.39 -0.15
C ASP A 75 -8.98 -17.31 -0.37
N THR A 76 -8.54 -17.05 -1.61
CA THR A 76 -7.11 -16.87 -1.87
C THR A 76 -6.53 -15.71 -1.06
N GLU A 77 -7.18 -14.54 -1.05
CA GLU A 77 -6.73 -13.39 -0.25
C GLU A 77 -6.77 -13.70 1.26
N ILE A 78 -7.82 -14.36 1.76
CA ILE A 78 -7.96 -14.75 3.17
C ILE A 78 -6.83 -15.67 3.61
N LEU A 79 -6.50 -16.70 2.82
CA LEU A 79 -5.41 -17.63 3.14
C LEU A 79 -4.05 -16.91 3.26
N PHE A 80 -3.81 -15.88 2.44
CA PHE A 80 -2.62 -15.05 2.57
C PHE A 80 -2.70 -14.14 3.80
N THR A 81 -3.85 -13.49 4.04
CA THR A 81 -4.06 -12.62 5.20
C THR A 81 -3.84 -13.35 6.53
N ILE A 82 -4.37 -14.57 6.69
CA ILE A 82 -4.16 -15.36 7.91
C ILE A 82 -2.75 -15.97 8.02
N GLY A 83 -1.86 -15.72 7.06
CA GLY A 83 -0.47 -16.18 7.10
C GLY A 83 -0.28 -17.67 6.76
N VAL A 84 -1.09 -18.21 5.84
CA VAL A 84 -0.90 -19.56 5.25
C VAL A 84 -0.72 -19.55 3.74
N GLY A 85 -0.39 -18.40 3.15
CA GLY A 85 -0.15 -18.25 1.71
C GLY A 85 0.92 -19.20 1.17
N ASP A 86 1.88 -19.61 2.01
CA ASP A 86 2.93 -20.59 1.68
C ASP A 86 2.39 -22.00 1.41
N ARG A 87 1.17 -22.31 1.88
CA ARG A 87 0.46 -23.58 1.63
C ARG A 87 -0.37 -23.54 0.36
N VAL A 88 -0.56 -22.37 -0.26
CA VAL A 88 -1.39 -22.23 -1.44
C VAL A 88 -0.59 -22.66 -2.68
N VAL A 89 -0.99 -23.80 -3.24
CA VAL A 89 -0.32 -24.41 -4.41
C VAL A 89 -1.08 -24.19 -5.71
N GLY A 90 -2.29 -23.64 -5.63
CA GLY A 90 -3.10 -23.23 -6.78
C GLY A 90 -4.06 -22.11 -6.39
N ARG A 91 -4.19 -21.12 -7.26
CA ARG A 91 -5.07 -19.95 -7.07
C ARG A 91 -6.16 -19.88 -8.12
N SER A 92 -7.16 -19.04 -7.87
CA SER A 92 -8.13 -18.68 -8.88
C SER A 92 -7.52 -17.75 -9.94
N SER A 93 -8.06 -17.78 -11.16
CA SER A 93 -7.56 -16.93 -12.26
C SER A 93 -7.65 -15.43 -11.97
N ASN A 94 -8.65 -15.02 -11.18
CA ASN A 94 -8.89 -13.63 -10.80
C ASN A 94 -8.18 -13.19 -9.49
N ALA A 95 -7.53 -14.10 -8.77
CA ALA A 95 -6.71 -13.77 -7.62
C ALA A 95 -5.42 -13.09 -8.06
N ASN A 96 -5.24 -11.85 -7.60
CA ASN A 96 -4.13 -10.99 -7.99
C ASN A 96 -3.52 -10.20 -6.81
N HIS A 97 -3.98 -10.48 -5.59
CA HIS A 97 -3.53 -9.88 -4.35
C HIS A 97 -3.36 -10.99 -3.28
N PRO A 98 -2.37 -10.86 -2.38
CA PRO A 98 -1.24 -9.94 -2.46
C PRO A 98 -0.35 -10.25 -3.68
N PRO A 99 0.57 -9.36 -4.12
CA PRO A 99 1.28 -9.50 -5.40
C PRO A 99 1.99 -10.85 -5.59
N GLU A 100 2.50 -11.44 -4.51
CA GLU A 100 3.15 -12.74 -4.49
C GLU A 100 2.24 -13.90 -4.94
N VAL A 101 0.90 -13.74 -4.88
CA VAL A 101 -0.06 -14.74 -5.36
C VAL A 101 0.11 -15.02 -6.86
N LEU A 102 0.65 -14.09 -7.63
CA LEU A 102 0.86 -14.25 -9.07
C LEU A 102 1.92 -15.33 -9.38
N ASN A 103 2.74 -15.71 -8.41
CA ASN A 103 3.70 -16.82 -8.53
C ASN A 103 3.03 -18.20 -8.32
N VAL A 104 1.80 -18.23 -7.81
CA VAL A 104 1.03 -19.46 -7.60
C VAL A 104 0.35 -19.88 -8.92
N PRO A 105 0.39 -21.16 -9.30
CA PRO A 105 -0.27 -21.68 -10.50
C PRO A 105 -1.75 -21.30 -10.61
N ASP A 106 -2.18 -20.92 -11.82
CA ASP A 106 -3.58 -20.60 -12.14
C ASP A 106 -4.38 -21.89 -12.35
N CYS A 107 -5.27 -22.19 -11.40
CA CYS A 107 -6.11 -23.38 -11.41
C CYS A 107 -7.51 -23.13 -12.02
N GLY A 108 -7.75 -21.98 -12.64
CA GLY A 108 -9.06 -21.63 -13.20
C GLY A 108 -9.98 -20.93 -12.20
N SER A 109 -11.29 -21.08 -12.38
CA SER A 109 -12.32 -20.57 -11.46
C SER A 109 -13.22 -21.71 -10.99
N ALA A 110 -14.06 -21.46 -9.98
CA ALA A 110 -15.10 -22.42 -9.58
C ALA A 110 -16.04 -22.81 -10.75
N SER A 111 -16.38 -21.88 -11.66
CA SER A 111 -17.17 -22.16 -12.87
C SER A 111 -16.42 -22.91 -13.96
N ASN A 112 -15.10 -22.72 -14.05
CA ASN A 112 -14.28 -23.29 -15.11
C ASN A 112 -12.90 -23.73 -14.55
N PRO A 113 -12.86 -24.81 -13.75
CA PRO A 113 -11.63 -25.26 -13.13
C PRO A 113 -10.69 -25.93 -14.14
N ASN A 114 -9.40 -25.64 -14.04
CA ASN A 114 -8.35 -26.26 -14.86
C ASN A 114 -7.86 -27.56 -14.21
N PHE A 115 -8.54 -28.66 -14.50
CA PHE A 115 -8.25 -29.97 -13.90
C PHE A 115 -6.83 -30.47 -14.14
N GLU A 116 -6.22 -30.19 -15.29
CA GLU A 116 -4.85 -30.61 -15.57
C GLU A 116 -3.86 -29.95 -14.60
N VAL A 117 -3.98 -28.63 -14.43
CA VAL A 117 -3.13 -27.89 -13.49
C VAL A 117 -3.42 -28.32 -12.06
N ILE A 118 -4.70 -28.45 -11.68
CA ILE A 118 -5.14 -28.85 -10.33
C ILE A 118 -4.54 -30.21 -9.94
N LEU A 119 -4.69 -31.22 -10.80
CA LEU A 119 -4.20 -32.57 -10.51
C LEU A 119 -2.68 -32.63 -10.38
N ASN A 120 -1.95 -31.76 -11.09
CA ASN A 120 -0.50 -31.65 -11.00
C ASN A 120 0.00 -30.97 -9.71
N GLN A 121 -0.87 -30.29 -8.95
CA GLN A 121 -0.46 -29.63 -7.71
C GLN A 121 -0.43 -30.55 -6.48
N ASN A 122 -0.91 -31.80 -6.57
CA ASN A 122 -0.95 -32.73 -5.43
C ASN A 122 -1.55 -32.07 -4.16
N SER A 123 -2.70 -31.43 -4.30
CA SER A 123 -3.37 -30.73 -3.19
C SER A 123 -3.97 -31.70 -2.19
N ASP A 124 -4.01 -31.31 -0.91
CA ASP A 124 -4.71 -32.02 0.17
C ASP A 124 -6.02 -31.32 0.60
N LEU A 125 -6.30 -30.14 0.06
CA LEU A 125 -7.58 -29.44 0.19
C LEU A 125 -7.85 -28.57 -1.04
N ILE A 126 -9.09 -28.60 -1.54
CA ILE A 126 -9.61 -27.66 -2.53
C ILE A 126 -10.76 -26.88 -1.92
N ILE A 127 -10.68 -25.55 -1.99
CA ILE A 127 -11.72 -24.63 -1.53
C ILE A 127 -12.47 -24.07 -2.75
N LEU A 128 -13.78 -24.26 -2.74
CA LEU A 128 -14.74 -23.80 -3.74
C LEU A 128 -15.73 -22.80 -3.15
N TYR A 129 -16.33 -22.01 -4.03
CA TYR A 129 -17.28 -20.96 -3.67
C TYR A 129 -18.54 -21.04 -4.55
N THR A 130 -19.74 -20.80 -4.00
CA THR A 130 -21.05 -21.06 -4.64
C THR A 130 -21.57 -19.97 -5.57
N SER A 131 -21.07 -18.74 -5.54
CA SER A 131 -21.73 -17.66 -6.29
C SER A 131 -20.81 -16.60 -6.87
N ASP A 132 -19.85 -16.98 -7.72
CA ASP A 132 -19.24 -15.98 -8.59
C ASP A 132 -20.27 -15.63 -9.68
N ARG A 133 -21.20 -14.72 -9.36
CA ARG A 133 -22.23 -14.16 -10.26
C ARG A 133 -23.18 -15.18 -10.91
N GLY A 134 -23.93 -15.92 -10.08
CA GLY A 134 -25.12 -16.63 -10.59
C GLY A 134 -24.84 -17.91 -11.38
N ILE A 135 -23.83 -18.67 -10.97
CA ILE A 135 -23.72 -20.06 -11.41
C ILE A 135 -24.91 -20.82 -10.82
N ASN A 136 -25.79 -21.31 -11.69
CA ASN A 136 -26.90 -22.19 -11.33
C ASN A 136 -26.39 -23.27 -10.37
N ALA A 137 -27.01 -23.38 -9.19
CA ALA A 137 -26.73 -24.40 -8.18
C ALA A 137 -26.65 -25.84 -8.73
N GLY A 138 -27.18 -26.08 -9.94
CA GLY A 138 -27.08 -27.35 -10.67
C GLY A 138 -25.68 -27.76 -11.11
N ASN A 139 -24.73 -26.85 -11.39
CA ASN A 139 -23.41 -27.23 -11.94
C ASN A 139 -22.39 -27.64 -10.87
N TYR A 140 -22.59 -27.27 -9.61
CA TYR A 140 -21.64 -27.59 -8.53
C TYR A 140 -21.57 -29.09 -8.22
N LYS A 141 -22.69 -29.80 -8.28
CA LYS A 141 -22.71 -31.26 -8.10
C LYS A 141 -21.86 -31.97 -9.14
N ASP A 142 -21.91 -31.50 -10.39
CA ASP A 142 -21.12 -32.05 -11.48
C ASP A 142 -19.62 -31.75 -11.29
N ILE A 143 -19.27 -30.56 -10.80
CA ILE A 143 -17.89 -30.17 -10.50
C ILE A 143 -17.34 -30.99 -9.32
N ILE A 144 -18.09 -31.10 -8.21
CA ILE A 144 -17.72 -31.89 -7.03
C ILE A 144 -17.55 -33.36 -7.42
N GLY A 145 -18.52 -33.94 -8.14
CA GLY A 145 -18.45 -35.33 -8.62
C GLY A 145 -17.29 -35.61 -9.58
N ARG A 146 -16.72 -34.59 -10.23
CA ARG A 146 -15.49 -34.72 -11.01
C ARG A 146 -14.25 -34.79 -10.13
N PHE A 147 -14.23 -34.08 -9.01
CA PHE A 147 -13.12 -34.12 -8.05
C PHE A 147 -13.17 -35.36 -7.14
N GLU A 148 -14.36 -35.84 -6.77
CA GLU A 148 -14.53 -37.08 -5.97
C GLU A 148 -13.83 -38.29 -6.60
N LYS A 149 -13.79 -38.37 -7.94
CA LYS A 149 -13.09 -39.44 -8.69
C LYS A 149 -11.59 -39.52 -8.42
N TYR A 150 -10.99 -38.45 -7.90
CA TYR A 150 -9.56 -38.34 -7.62
C TYR A 150 -9.26 -38.36 -6.13
N ASN A 151 -10.25 -38.66 -5.28
CA ASN A 151 -10.11 -38.73 -3.82
C ASN A 151 -9.52 -37.45 -3.20
N LEU A 152 -9.94 -36.29 -3.73
CA LEU A 152 -9.54 -34.96 -3.24
C LEU A 152 -10.57 -34.46 -2.23
N SER A 153 -10.11 -33.89 -1.12
CA SER A 153 -10.97 -33.20 -0.15
C SER A 153 -11.41 -31.85 -0.72
N VAL A 154 -12.69 -31.75 -1.08
CA VAL A 154 -13.27 -30.53 -1.67
C VAL A 154 -14.28 -29.94 -0.70
N VAL A 155 -14.04 -28.71 -0.26
CA VAL A 155 -14.95 -27.96 0.61
C VAL A 155 -15.60 -26.84 -0.18
N VAL A 156 -16.93 -26.75 -0.07
CA VAL A 156 -17.69 -25.62 -0.60
C VAL A 156 -17.99 -24.64 0.52
N ASN A 157 -17.37 -23.47 0.44
CA ASN A 157 -17.59 -22.38 1.37
C ASN A 157 -18.96 -21.69 1.15
N PRO A 158 -19.48 -20.98 2.18
CA PRO A 158 -20.77 -20.29 2.11
C PRO A 158 -20.85 -19.18 1.06
N ASP A 159 -22.04 -18.59 0.85
CA ASP A 159 -22.27 -17.43 -0.02
C ASP A 159 -21.33 -16.23 0.28
N TYR A 160 -21.27 -15.27 -0.66
CA TYR A 160 -20.22 -14.25 -0.75
C TYR A 160 -20.44 -13.27 0.39
N PRO A 161 -19.43 -12.92 1.19
CA PRO A 161 -19.65 -11.97 2.25
C PRO A 161 -19.98 -10.59 1.65
N TYR A 162 -21.12 -10.05 2.06
CA TYR A 162 -21.69 -8.78 1.60
C TYR A 162 -21.49 -7.66 2.59
N THR A 163 -21.19 -7.96 3.86
CA THR A 163 -20.86 -6.96 4.88
C THR A 163 -19.44 -7.17 5.41
N ILE A 164 -18.86 -6.13 6.00
CA ILE A 164 -17.54 -6.23 6.65
C ILE A 164 -17.52 -7.29 7.77
N TYR A 165 -18.63 -7.45 8.48
CA TYR A 165 -18.77 -8.45 9.54
C TYR A 165 -18.83 -9.88 8.97
N GLU A 166 -19.54 -10.07 7.86
CA GLU A 166 -19.54 -11.35 7.16
C GLU A 166 -18.14 -11.72 6.63
N VAL A 167 -17.34 -10.74 6.18
CA VAL A 167 -15.94 -10.98 5.82
C VAL A 167 -15.14 -11.47 7.02
N MET A 168 -15.30 -10.86 8.18
CA MET A 168 -14.61 -11.28 9.41
C MET A 168 -15.02 -12.70 9.83
N ASP A 169 -16.31 -13.03 9.74
CA ASP A 169 -16.80 -14.40 9.98
C ASP A 169 -16.20 -15.40 8.99
N TYR A 170 -16.04 -14.99 7.73
CA TYR A 170 -15.41 -15.80 6.69
C TYR A 170 -13.93 -16.07 6.99
N ILE A 171 -13.18 -15.07 7.46
CA ILE A 171 -11.79 -15.23 7.88
C ILE A 171 -11.68 -16.26 9.02
N LYS A 172 -12.60 -16.20 10.00
CA LYS A 172 -12.64 -17.19 11.10
C LYS A 172 -13.01 -18.58 10.60
N HIS A 173 -13.96 -18.68 9.67
CA HIS A 173 -14.36 -19.93 9.04
C HIS A 173 -13.19 -20.60 8.33
N ASP A 174 -12.45 -19.86 7.49
CA ASP A 174 -11.28 -20.37 6.78
C ASP A 174 -10.12 -20.69 7.72
N GLY A 175 -9.88 -19.86 8.73
CA GLY A 175 -8.92 -20.14 9.80
C GLY A 175 -9.20 -21.48 10.45
N LYS A 176 -10.46 -21.75 10.82
CA LYS A 176 -10.87 -23.04 11.37
C LYS A 176 -10.75 -24.17 10.36
N LEU A 177 -11.04 -23.93 9.08
CA LEU A 177 -10.91 -24.94 8.03
C LEU A 177 -9.46 -25.41 7.91
N VAL A 178 -8.49 -24.48 7.92
CA VAL A 178 -7.06 -24.78 7.76
C VAL A 178 -6.30 -25.06 9.08
N GLY A 179 -6.98 -24.97 10.22
CA GLY A 179 -6.41 -25.20 11.55
C GLY A 179 -5.48 -24.08 12.02
N GLU A 180 -5.86 -22.82 11.76
CA GLU A 180 -5.13 -21.61 12.15
C GLU A 180 -6.09 -20.57 12.76
N GLU A 181 -6.96 -21.01 13.66
CA GLU A 181 -7.96 -20.17 14.33
C GLU A 181 -7.34 -18.94 15.02
N GLU A 182 -6.18 -19.09 15.67
CA GLU A 182 -5.50 -17.98 16.35
C GLU A 182 -5.02 -16.91 15.36
N LYS A 183 -4.52 -17.31 14.18
CA LYS A 183 -4.08 -16.34 13.16
C LYS A 183 -5.24 -15.64 12.47
N ALA A 184 -6.33 -16.37 12.24
CA ALA A 184 -7.57 -15.78 11.77
C ALA A 184 -8.12 -14.75 12.77
N GLU A 185 -8.12 -15.07 14.07
CA GLU A 185 -8.55 -14.13 15.10
C GLU A 185 -7.63 -12.89 15.15
N ALA A 186 -6.32 -13.07 15.03
CA ALA A 186 -5.37 -11.96 14.94
C ALA A 186 -5.67 -11.03 13.74
N SER A 187 -5.95 -11.61 12.57
CA SER A 187 -6.32 -10.87 11.36
C SER A 187 -7.62 -10.08 11.54
N VAL A 188 -8.62 -10.70 12.17
CA VAL A 188 -9.90 -10.04 12.49
C VAL A 188 -9.71 -8.91 13.50
N ASN A 189 -8.82 -9.09 14.48
CA ASN A 189 -8.49 -8.03 15.43
C ASN A 189 -7.81 -6.83 14.74
N GLU A 190 -6.97 -7.05 13.73
CA GLU A 190 -6.41 -5.96 12.92
C GLU A 190 -7.51 -5.21 12.16
N MET A 191 -8.45 -5.93 11.54
CA MET A 191 -9.61 -5.30 10.89
C MET A 191 -10.44 -4.47 11.87
N ASN A 192 -10.69 -5.00 13.08
CA ASN A 192 -11.40 -4.26 14.13
C ASN A 192 -10.70 -2.96 14.52
N LYS A 193 -9.36 -2.92 14.56
CA LYS A 193 -8.62 -1.68 14.82
C LYS A 193 -8.92 -0.61 13.76
N LYS A 194 -8.96 -1.01 12.48
CA LYS A 194 -9.29 -0.11 11.36
C LYS A 194 -10.74 0.38 11.43
N ILE A 195 -11.68 -0.51 11.78
CA ILE A 195 -13.09 -0.15 11.99
C ILE A 195 -13.23 0.85 13.14
N ASN A 196 -12.67 0.52 14.31
CA ASN A 196 -12.72 1.38 15.50
C ASN A 196 -12.09 2.75 15.24
N PHE A 197 -11.00 2.82 14.47
CA PHE A 197 -10.40 4.09 14.07
C PHE A 197 -11.41 4.97 13.32
N VAL A 198 -12.14 4.41 12.35
CA VAL A 198 -13.15 5.13 11.58
C VAL A 198 -14.31 5.55 12.49
N GLU A 199 -14.83 4.65 13.31
CA GLU A 199 -15.91 4.93 14.26
C GLU A 199 -15.53 6.04 15.25
N ASP A 200 -14.31 6.02 15.78
CA ASP A 200 -13.83 7.03 16.73
C ASP A 200 -13.74 8.43 16.13
N LYS A 201 -13.46 8.55 14.82
CA LYS A 201 -13.46 9.83 14.11
C LYS A 201 -14.86 10.39 13.96
N VAL A 202 -15.85 9.53 13.71
CA VAL A 202 -17.21 9.96 13.33
C VAL A 202 -18.22 9.92 14.48
N LYS A 203 -17.88 9.34 15.64
CA LYS A 203 -18.81 9.14 16.78
C LYS A 203 -19.49 10.39 17.33
N ASN A 204 -18.90 11.57 17.10
CA ASN A 204 -19.42 12.84 17.60
C ASN A 204 -20.25 13.61 16.56
N LEU A 205 -20.44 13.06 15.36
CA LEU A 205 -21.28 13.66 14.31
C LEU A 205 -22.75 13.64 14.72
N LYS A 206 -23.41 14.77 14.50
CA LYS A 206 -24.87 14.89 14.56
C LYS A 206 -25.49 14.39 13.27
N GLU A 207 -26.78 14.11 13.32
CA GLU A 207 -27.51 13.57 12.18
C GLU A 207 -27.54 14.52 10.98
N ASP A 208 -27.60 15.84 11.23
CA ASP A 208 -27.54 16.88 10.19
C ASP A 208 -26.14 17.12 9.61
N GLU A 209 -25.10 16.52 10.20
CA GLU A 209 -23.72 16.59 9.72
C GLU A 209 -23.36 15.39 8.83
N LYS A 210 -24.21 14.35 8.76
CA LYS A 210 -23.97 13.16 7.93
C LYS A 210 -24.41 13.41 6.48
N PRO A 211 -23.50 13.33 5.49
CA PRO A 211 -23.85 13.55 4.09
C PRO A 211 -24.55 12.33 3.49
N GLY A 212 -25.42 12.57 2.49
CA GLY A 212 -25.98 11.52 1.65
C GLY A 212 -24.92 10.98 0.66
N VAL A 213 -24.69 9.67 0.64
CA VAL A 213 -23.63 9.02 -0.13
C VAL A 213 -24.21 8.01 -1.12
N GLY A 214 -23.93 8.19 -2.40
CA GLY A 214 -24.29 7.24 -3.45
C GLY A 214 -23.07 6.41 -3.89
N VAL A 215 -23.09 5.10 -3.68
CA VAL A 215 -22.03 4.19 -4.17
C VAL A 215 -22.44 3.51 -5.47
N ILE A 216 -21.64 3.71 -6.52
CA ILE A 216 -21.94 3.30 -7.89
C ILE A 216 -20.85 2.35 -8.39
N SER A 217 -21.23 1.17 -8.91
CA SER A 217 -20.25 0.19 -9.42
C SER A 217 -20.30 -0.04 -10.93
N THR A 218 -21.30 0.49 -11.61
CA THR A 218 -21.40 0.44 -13.07
C THR A 218 -22.11 1.69 -13.56
N ILE A 219 -21.57 2.29 -14.62
CA ILE A 219 -22.12 3.47 -15.25
C ILE A 219 -22.16 3.25 -16.75
N SER A 220 -23.33 3.48 -17.33
CA SER A 220 -23.55 3.51 -18.77
C SER A 220 -24.52 4.65 -19.10
N SER A 221 -24.72 4.92 -20.39
CA SER A 221 -25.69 5.94 -20.84
C SER A 221 -27.14 5.62 -20.43
N GLU A 222 -27.46 4.35 -20.19
CA GLU A 222 -28.84 3.91 -19.91
C GLU A 222 -29.05 3.48 -18.46
N ASN A 223 -28.02 2.98 -17.79
CA ASN A 223 -28.15 2.37 -16.47
C ASN A 223 -26.95 2.69 -15.56
N ILE A 224 -27.25 2.93 -14.29
CA ILE A 224 -26.33 2.99 -13.16
C ILE A 224 -26.60 1.80 -12.25
N PHE A 225 -25.58 1.11 -11.79
CA PHE A 225 -25.74 0.14 -10.70
C PHE A 225 -25.51 0.82 -9.35
N ALA A 226 -26.60 1.03 -8.62
CA ALA A 226 -26.60 1.50 -7.24
C ALA A 226 -26.22 0.34 -6.31
N SER A 227 -25.02 0.39 -5.74
CA SER A 227 -24.48 -0.65 -4.87
C SER A 227 -25.03 -0.51 -3.45
N GLU A 228 -25.72 -1.54 -2.98
CA GLU A 228 -26.14 -1.63 -1.57
C GLU A 228 -25.13 -2.40 -0.69
N LEU A 229 -24.17 -3.11 -1.31
CA LEU A 229 -23.11 -3.84 -0.60
C LEU A 229 -22.28 -2.98 0.34
N THR A 230 -22.22 -1.68 0.04
CA THR A 230 -21.40 -0.70 0.74
C THR A 230 -22.19 0.14 1.72
N GLY A 231 -23.50 -0.10 1.85
CA GLY A 231 -24.39 0.68 2.72
C GLY A 231 -23.92 0.66 4.17
N THR A 232 -23.59 -0.53 4.69
CA THR A 232 -23.05 -0.68 6.04
C THR A 232 -21.72 0.04 6.22
N GLN A 233 -20.79 0.00 5.25
CA GLN A 233 -19.54 0.76 5.36
C GLN A 233 -19.77 2.27 5.32
N VAL A 234 -20.72 2.75 4.51
CA VAL A 234 -21.11 4.18 4.48
C VAL A 234 -21.63 4.62 5.84
N GLU A 235 -22.49 3.81 6.46
CA GLU A 235 -23.05 4.10 7.78
C GLU A 235 -21.98 4.10 8.89
N ILE A 236 -21.09 3.10 8.90
CA ILE A 236 -19.95 3.04 9.84
C ILE A 236 -19.05 4.26 9.67
N ALA A 237 -18.85 4.72 8.43
CA ALA A 237 -18.09 5.91 8.11
C ALA A 237 -18.85 7.23 8.32
N GLY A 238 -20.02 7.20 8.96
CA GLY A 238 -20.78 8.41 9.33
C GLY A 238 -21.50 9.08 8.17
N GLY A 239 -21.81 8.35 7.08
CA GLY A 239 -22.67 8.82 5.99
C GLY A 239 -24.08 8.24 6.06
N ILE A 240 -24.96 8.76 5.20
CA ILE A 240 -26.32 8.23 4.97
C ILE A 240 -26.33 7.57 3.59
N ASN A 241 -26.75 6.32 3.48
CA ASN A 241 -26.82 5.65 2.18
C ASN A 241 -27.95 6.28 1.31
N ALA A 242 -27.58 7.01 0.27
CA ALA A 242 -28.52 7.71 -0.61
C ALA A 242 -29.41 6.77 -1.43
N PHE A 243 -29.04 5.48 -1.51
CA PHE A 243 -29.81 4.45 -2.21
C PHE A 243 -30.68 3.60 -1.28
N GLU A 244 -30.76 3.92 0.01
CA GLU A 244 -31.57 3.16 0.96
C GLU A 244 -33.05 3.07 0.50
N GLY A 245 -33.60 1.85 0.52
CA GLY A 245 -35.00 1.59 0.17
C GLY A 245 -35.31 1.59 -1.34
N ILE A 246 -34.32 1.82 -2.20
CA ILE A 246 -34.55 1.91 -3.65
C ILE A 246 -34.85 0.55 -4.27
N LYS A 247 -34.23 -0.53 -3.77
CA LYS A 247 -34.46 -1.89 -4.24
C LYS A 247 -35.90 -2.34 -3.98
N GLU A 248 -36.45 -2.04 -2.81
CA GLU A 248 -37.83 -2.34 -2.44
C GLU A 248 -38.81 -1.57 -3.32
N LYS A 249 -38.56 -0.27 -3.54
CA LYS A 249 -39.37 0.58 -4.42
C LYS A 249 -39.41 0.05 -5.86
N LEU A 250 -38.30 -0.49 -6.35
CA LEU A 250 -38.17 -1.02 -7.71
C LEU A 250 -38.48 -2.52 -7.80
N GLY A 251 -38.83 -3.18 -6.69
CA GLY A 251 -39.14 -4.61 -6.64
C GLY A 251 -37.97 -5.51 -7.04
N SER A 252 -36.74 -5.05 -6.88
CA SER A 252 -35.55 -5.79 -7.29
C SER A 252 -35.21 -6.91 -6.30
N LYS A 253 -34.75 -8.04 -6.85
CA LYS A 253 -34.41 -9.27 -6.09
C LYS A 253 -32.91 -9.49 -5.94
N THR A 254 -32.08 -8.60 -6.47
CA THR A 254 -30.62 -8.72 -6.40
C THR A 254 -30.12 -8.39 -5.00
N LYS A 255 -29.29 -9.25 -4.42
CA LYS A 255 -28.72 -9.04 -3.08
C LYS A 255 -27.75 -7.85 -3.01
N SER A 256 -27.07 -7.53 -4.11
CA SER A 256 -25.95 -6.59 -4.15
C SER A 256 -26.27 -5.12 -4.48
N GLY A 257 -27.52 -4.81 -4.82
CA GLY A 257 -27.89 -3.47 -5.29
C GLY A 257 -28.99 -3.54 -6.33
N THR A 258 -29.19 -2.46 -7.10
CA THR A 258 -30.17 -2.43 -8.19
C THR A 258 -29.72 -1.48 -9.31
N TYR A 259 -30.24 -1.70 -10.51
CA TYR A 259 -30.07 -0.74 -11.61
C TYR A 259 -31.07 0.39 -11.48
N ILE A 260 -30.60 1.62 -11.68
CA ILE A 260 -31.39 2.86 -11.75
C ILE A 260 -31.02 3.64 -13.00
N SER A 261 -31.89 4.54 -13.46
CA SER A 261 -31.54 5.41 -14.59
C SER A 261 -30.61 6.55 -14.14
N PRO A 262 -29.82 7.14 -15.05
CA PRO A 262 -29.04 8.34 -14.75
C PRO A 262 -29.85 9.52 -14.22
N GLU A 263 -31.11 9.66 -14.66
CA GLU A 263 -32.03 10.70 -14.19
C GLU A 263 -32.49 10.44 -12.76
N SER A 264 -32.68 9.18 -12.35
CA SER A 264 -33.00 8.85 -10.96
C SER A 264 -31.90 9.30 -10.00
N LEU A 265 -30.63 9.28 -10.41
CA LEU A 265 -29.54 9.81 -9.59
C LEU A 265 -29.65 11.33 -9.38
N ILE A 266 -30.19 12.07 -10.36
CA ILE A 266 -30.43 13.51 -10.25
C ILE A 266 -31.56 13.80 -9.25
N GLU A 267 -32.57 12.95 -9.17
CA GLU A 267 -33.63 13.06 -8.16
C GLU A 267 -33.13 12.73 -6.76
N ILE A 268 -32.29 11.68 -6.64
CA ILE A 268 -31.68 11.26 -5.37
C ILE A 268 -30.67 12.31 -4.87
N ASN A 269 -29.90 12.90 -5.79
CA ASN A 269 -28.96 13.99 -5.57
C ASN A 269 -28.04 13.83 -4.33
N PRO A 270 -27.16 12.80 -4.30
CA PRO A 270 -26.26 12.60 -3.16
C PRO A 270 -25.26 13.75 -3.00
N ASP A 271 -24.84 13.99 -1.75
CA ASP A 271 -23.80 14.94 -1.39
C ASP A 271 -22.39 14.44 -1.75
N VAL A 272 -22.20 13.12 -1.75
CA VAL A 272 -20.96 12.42 -2.12
C VAL A 272 -21.26 11.28 -3.09
N ILE A 273 -20.46 11.13 -4.14
CA ILE A 273 -20.50 9.99 -5.04
C ILE A 273 -19.23 9.16 -4.86
N ILE A 274 -19.38 7.87 -4.59
CA ILE A 274 -18.28 6.90 -4.56
C ILE A 274 -18.41 5.97 -5.76
N ILE A 275 -17.37 5.93 -6.59
CA ILE A 275 -17.25 5.03 -7.72
C ILE A 275 -16.45 3.81 -7.30
N SER A 276 -17.12 2.66 -7.25
CA SER A 276 -16.48 1.35 -7.08
C SER A 276 -15.92 0.90 -8.43
N TYR A 277 -14.60 1.01 -8.60
CA TYR A 277 -13.94 0.79 -9.89
C TYR A 277 -13.34 -0.62 -9.97
N MET A 278 -13.89 -1.45 -10.85
CA MET A 278 -13.49 -2.86 -11.03
C MET A 278 -12.16 -3.04 -11.77
N ASP A 279 -11.87 -2.18 -12.75
CA ASP A 279 -10.66 -2.26 -13.57
C ASP A 279 -9.45 -1.57 -12.93
N TYR A 280 -9.59 -1.13 -11.67
CA TYR A 280 -8.59 -0.39 -10.92
C TYR A 280 -7.21 -1.07 -10.95
N SER A 281 -7.18 -2.36 -10.61
CA SER A 281 -5.94 -3.15 -10.61
C SER A 281 -5.34 -3.36 -12.00
N ASN A 282 -6.15 -3.37 -13.06
CA ASN A 282 -5.67 -3.60 -14.43
C ASN A 282 -5.06 -2.33 -15.02
N ASP A 283 -5.69 -1.19 -14.78
CA ASP A 283 -5.17 0.12 -15.21
C ASP A 283 -3.86 0.46 -14.50
N VAL A 284 -3.77 0.15 -13.19
CA VAL A 284 -2.52 0.29 -12.45
C VAL A 284 -1.42 -0.64 -12.99
N LYS A 285 -1.77 -1.90 -13.34
CA LYS A 285 -0.85 -2.84 -13.99
C LYS A 285 -0.44 -2.41 -15.41
N ALA A 286 -1.28 -1.64 -16.10
CA ALA A 286 -0.97 -1.07 -17.41
C ALA A 286 -0.04 0.15 -17.34
N GLY A 287 0.42 0.52 -16.14
CA GLY A 287 1.38 1.59 -15.91
C GLY A 287 0.77 2.92 -15.47
N LYS A 288 -0.56 3.00 -15.27
CA LYS A 288 -1.18 4.19 -14.70
C LYS A 288 -0.95 4.23 -13.18
N THR A 289 -0.70 5.41 -12.64
CA THR A 289 -0.72 5.64 -11.20
C THR A 289 -2.15 5.59 -10.67
N GLU A 290 -2.31 5.30 -9.38
CA GLU A 290 -3.62 5.35 -8.71
C GLU A 290 -4.29 6.73 -8.83
N TYR A 291 -3.49 7.81 -8.84
CA TYR A 291 -3.99 9.15 -9.07
C TYR A 291 -4.58 9.34 -10.47
N GLU A 292 -3.85 8.93 -11.52
CA GLU A 292 -4.35 9.04 -12.90
C GLU A 292 -5.65 8.29 -13.08
N VAL A 293 -5.76 7.08 -12.51
CA VAL A 293 -7.02 6.32 -12.50
C VAL A 293 -8.13 7.10 -11.81
N LYS A 294 -7.89 7.60 -10.59
CA LYS A 294 -8.89 8.36 -9.83
C LYS A 294 -9.30 9.64 -10.57
N GLN A 295 -8.37 10.37 -11.18
CA GLN A 295 -8.66 11.60 -11.95
C GLN A 295 -9.43 11.29 -13.22
N GLU A 296 -8.98 10.33 -14.03
CA GLU A 296 -9.64 9.97 -15.28
C GLU A 296 -11.10 9.55 -15.04
N GLN A 297 -11.33 8.70 -14.03
CA GLN A 297 -12.69 8.30 -13.68
C GLN A 297 -13.49 9.48 -13.13
N THR A 298 -12.90 10.36 -12.32
CA THR A 298 -13.59 11.56 -11.81
C THR A 298 -14.03 12.49 -12.93
N GLU A 299 -13.16 12.76 -13.91
CA GLU A 299 -13.50 13.61 -15.06
C GLU A 299 -14.56 12.97 -15.95
N LYS A 300 -14.50 11.63 -16.16
CA LYS A 300 -15.57 10.89 -16.84
C LYS A 300 -16.94 11.10 -16.19
N ILE A 301 -17.02 11.14 -14.86
CA ILE A 301 -18.27 11.41 -14.14
C ILE A 301 -18.75 12.85 -14.38
N LYS A 302 -17.84 13.83 -14.32
CA LYS A 302 -18.15 15.25 -14.54
C LYS A 302 -18.63 15.53 -15.96
N ASP A 303 -18.19 14.74 -16.93
CA ASP A 303 -18.55 14.86 -18.34
C ASP A 303 -19.93 14.24 -18.68
N ILE A 304 -20.54 13.48 -17.77
CA ILE A 304 -21.87 12.88 -18.02
C ILE A 304 -22.91 14.01 -18.15
N PRO A 305 -23.66 14.09 -19.28
CA PRO A 305 -24.65 15.14 -19.47
C PRO A 305 -25.72 15.14 -18.36
N GLY A 306 -25.95 16.32 -17.77
CA GLY A 306 -26.93 16.52 -16.72
C GLY A 306 -26.40 16.31 -15.30
N TRP A 307 -25.29 15.58 -15.13
CA TRP A 307 -24.71 15.34 -13.81
C TRP A 307 -24.02 16.56 -13.22
N GLN A 308 -23.74 17.59 -14.03
CA GLN A 308 -23.28 18.89 -13.54
C GLN A 308 -24.30 19.56 -12.60
N ALA A 309 -25.55 19.09 -12.59
CA ALA A 309 -26.58 19.53 -11.65
C ALA A 309 -26.45 18.91 -10.24
N LEU A 310 -25.77 17.76 -10.10
CA LEU A 310 -25.64 17.02 -8.83
C LEU A 310 -24.82 17.81 -7.81
N THR A 311 -25.24 17.76 -6.54
CA THR A 311 -24.52 18.39 -5.41
C THR A 311 -23.08 17.88 -5.32
N ALA A 312 -22.89 16.56 -5.36
CA ALA A 312 -21.56 15.95 -5.33
C ALA A 312 -20.63 16.45 -6.46
N VAL A 313 -21.16 16.60 -7.68
CA VAL A 313 -20.38 17.08 -8.84
C VAL A 313 -20.02 18.56 -8.70
N LYS A 314 -20.98 19.41 -8.30
CA LYS A 314 -20.77 20.85 -8.07
C LYS A 314 -19.72 21.12 -7.00
N ASN A 315 -19.69 20.30 -5.96
CA ASN A 315 -18.80 20.46 -4.82
C ASN A 315 -17.51 19.62 -4.95
N ASN A 316 -17.29 18.97 -6.10
CA ASN A 316 -16.14 18.09 -6.35
C ASN A 316 -15.97 16.98 -5.28
N ARG A 317 -17.09 16.43 -4.81
CA ARG A 317 -17.17 15.33 -3.83
C ARG A 317 -17.41 13.99 -4.54
N ILE A 318 -16.50 13.66 -5.45
CA ILE A 318 -16.48 12.40 -6.19
C ILE A 318 -15.23 11.64 -5.77
N CYS A 319 -15.42 10.40 -5.33
CA CYS A 319 -14.36 9.51 -4.94
C CYS A 319 -14.35 8.28 -5.82
N VAL A 320 -13.16 7.76 -6.11
CA VAL A 320 -12.97 6.54 -6.90
C VAL A 320 -12.17 5.59 -6.02
N ILE A 321 -12.72 4.41 -5.74
CA ILE A 321 -12.12 3.42 -4.84
C ILE A 321 -12.00 2.10 -5.60
N ASP A 322 -10.91 1.36 -5.37
CA ASP A 322 -10.77 -0.02 -5.87
C ASP A 322 -11.97 -0.85 -5.37
N ALA A 323 -12.73 -1.40 -6.31
CA ALA A 323 -13.86 -2.26 -6.03
C ALA A 323 -13.54 -3.39 -5.04
N TYR A 324 -12.31 -3.95 -5.09
CA TYR A 324 -11.94 -5.02 -4.18
C TYR A 324 -11.72 -4.56 -2.74
N LYS A 325 -11.52 -3.26 -2.49
CA LYS A 325 -11.56 -2.66 -1.15
C LYS A 325 -12.99 -2.41 -0.67
N LEU A 326 -13.99 -2.57 -1.53
CA LEU A 326 -15.41 -2.36 -1.18
C LEU A 326 -16.20 -3.66 -1.07
N TYR A 327 -15.66 -4.76 -1.60
CA TYR A 327 -16.30 -6.07 -1.66
C TYR A 327 -15.64 -7.08 -0.72
N GLY A 328 -16.22 -8.28 -0.66
CA GLY A 328 -15.96 -9.37 0.28
C GLY A 328 -14.54 -9.96 0.27
N THR A 329 -13.54 -9.13 0.52
CA THR A 329 -12.14 -9.48 0.73
C THR A 329 -11.66 -8.83 2.03
N PRO A 330 -10.58 -9.31 2.66
CA PRO A 330 -10.03 -8.71 3.89
C PRO A 330 -9.71 -7.21 3.78
N ARG A 331 -9.43 -6.72 2.56
CA ARG A 331 -9.15 -5.31 2.25
C ARG A 331 -10.32 -4.37 2.49
N VAL A 332 -11.52 -4.89 2.77
CA VAL A 332 -12.71 -4.09 3.06
C VAL A 332 -12.50 -3.14 4.25
N ALA A 333 -11.64 -3.50 5.20
CA ALA A 333 -11.27 -2.64 6.32
C ALA A 333 -10.44 -1.42 5.88
N ASP A 334 -9.57 -1.58 4.87
CA ASP A 334 -8.82 -0.46 4.27
C ASP A 334 -9.76 0.44 3.45
N GLY A 335 -10.69 -0.17 2.71
CA GLY A 335 -11.71 0.57 1.98
C GLY A 335 -12.63 1.40 2.88
N LEU A 336 -12.94 0.92 4.08
CA LEU A 336 -13.72 1.68 5.06
C LEU A 336 -13.03 3.00 5.45
N ILE A 337 -11.70 3.00 5.59
CA ILE A 337 -10.93 4.22 5.87
C ILE A 337 -10.97 5.17 4.67
N GLU A 338 -10.84 4.66 3.45
CA GLU A 338 -10.97 5.48 2.23
C GLU A 338 -12.37 6.08 2.11
N ILE A 339 -13.42 5.33 2.43
CA ILE A 339 -14.80 5.84 2.52
C ILE A 339 -14.87 6.96 3.56
N GLY A 340 -14.35 6.76 4.77
CA GLY A 340 -14.31 7.78 5.82
C GLY A 340 -13.65 9.09 5.36
N ARG A 341 -12.50 9.01 4.69
CA ARG A 341 -11.79 10.18 4.12
C ARG A 341 -12.58 10.87 3.01
N CYS A 342 -13.31 10.11 2.21
CA CYS A 342 -14.17 10.65 1.16
C CYS A 342 -15.39 11.39 1.69
N ILE A 343 -15.99 10.84 2.75
CA ILE A 343 -17.20 11.37 3.36
C ILE A 343 -16.87 12.55 4.28
N HIS A 344 -15.80 12.48 5.07
CA HIS A 344 -15.44 13.45 6.10
C HIS A 344 -13.94 13.81 6.05
N PRO A 345 -13.44 14.42 4.95
CA PRO A 345 -12.01 14.72 4.81
C PRO A 345 -11.43 15.54 5.98
N GLU A 346 -12.24 16.40 6.58
CA GLU A 346 -11.88 17.23 7.74
C GLU A 346 -11.66 16.44 9.04
N LEU A 347 -12.29 15.27 9.21
CA LEU A 347 -12.14 14.44 10.41
C LEU A 347 -10.93 13.49 10.31
N PHE A 348 -10.61 13.06 9.10
CA PHE A 348 -9.60 12.03 8.87
C PHE A 348 -8.19 12.60 8.61
N GLY A 349 -8.06 13.84 8.12
CA GLY A 349 -6.76 14.50 7.93
C GLY A 349 -5.72 13.64 7.17
N ILE A 350 -4.44 13.75 7.54
CA ILE A 350 -3.31 12.98 6.98
C ILE A 350 -2.97 11.75 7.86
N GLU A 351 -3.75 11.49 8.91
CA GLU A 351 -3.44 10.37 9.79
C GLU A 351 -3.66 9.05 9.04
N ASN A 352 -2.58 8.27 8.93
CA ASN A 352 -2.63 6.89 8.46
C ASN A 352 -3.13 6.01 9.61
N VAL A 353 -3.78 4.89 9.27
CA VAL A 353 -4.07 3.88 10.28
C VAL A 353 -2.76 3.20 10.68
N PRO A 354 -2.48 3.01 11.98
CA PRO A 354 -1.28 2.32 12.44
C PRO A 354 -1.18 0.93 11.80
N ASP A 355 -0.26 0.79 10.85
CA ASP A 355 0.10 -0.49 10.26
C ASP A 355 1.12 -1.14 11.19
N GLU A 356 0.65 -1.94 12.16
CA GLU A 356 1.50 -2.61 13.15
C GLU A 356 2.52 -3.59 12.51
N THR A 357 2.38 -3.93 11.22
CA THR A 357 3.38 -4.73 10.49
C THR A 357 4.58 -3.91 10.05
N LYS A 358 4.41 -2.58 9.88
CA LYS A 358 5.51 -1.64 9.74
C LYS A 358 5.86 -1.14 11.14
N LYS A 359 7.11 -1.38 11.57
CA LYS A 359 7.60 -0.69 12.78
C LYS A 359 7.58 0.81 12.48
N THR A 360 6.64 1.53 13.07
CA THR A 360 6.52 2.98 12.94
C THR A 360 7.05 3.67 14.20
N LYS A 361 7.25 4.98 14.10
CA LYS A 361 7.46 5.89 15.23
C LYS A 361 6.68 7.17 14.97
N THR A 362 6.33 7.90 16.02
CA THR A 362 5.71 9.22 15.88
C THR A 362 6.78 10.29 15.85
N PHE A 363 6.59 11.29 14.99
CA PHE A 363 7.44 12.47 14.90
C PHE A 363 6.56 13.71 14.85
N THR A 364 6.91 14.74 15.62
CA THR A 364 6.20 16.03 15.58
C THR A 364 6.91 16.94 14.60
N ASP A 365 6.21 17.35 13.55
CA ASP A 365 6.79 18.23 12.53
C ASP A 365 6.61 19.72 12.85
N ASP A 366 7.15 20.60 12.00
CA ASP A 366 7.14 22.05 12.22
C ASP A 366 5.78 22.71 11.97
N LEU A 367 4.80 21.94 11.51
CA LEU A 367 3.39 22.34 11.47
C LEU A 367 2.65 21.94 12.77
N ASN A 368 3.37 21.44 13.77
CA ASN A 368 2.86 20.88 15.03
C ASN A 368 1.95 19.67 14.82
N ARG A 369 2.19 18.88 13.77
CA ARG A 369 1.45 17.65 13.50
C ARG A 369 2.21 16.47 14.06
N THR A 370 1.52 15.59 14.78
CA THR A 370 2.07 14.27 15.13
C THR A 370 1.89 13.36 13.92
N VAL A 371 2.98 13.02 13.25
CA VAL A 371 2.98 12.18 12.06
C VAL A 371 3.53 10.80 12.42
N GLU A 372 2.81 9.76 12.07
CA GLU A 372 3.32 8.39 12.14
C GLU A 372 4.20 8.11 10.92
N ILE A 373 5.49 7.87 11.16
CA ILE A 373 6.49 7.62 10.11
C ILE A 373 7.07 6.21 10.24
N PRO A 374 7.55 5.61 9.13
CA PRO A 374 8.35 4.39 9.22
C PRO A 374 9.54 4.58 10.16
N LYS A 375 9.83 3.59 11.01
CA LYS A 375 10.99 3.65 11.91
C LYS A 375 12.31 3.77 11.14
N ASN A 376 12.37 3.13 9.97
CA ASN A 376 13.43 3.29 8.97
C ASN A 376 12.76 3.44 7.59
N PRO A 377 12.58 4.66 7.08
CA PRO A 377 12.09 4.86 5.72
C PRO A 377 13.14 4.41 4.71
N GLU A 378 12.73 3.75 3.63
CA GLU A 378 13.61 3.22 2.57
C GLU A 378 13.36 3.87 1.19
N LYS A 379 12.24 4.60 1.06
CA LYS A 379 11.77 5.16 -0.21
C LYS A 379 11.32 6.61 -0.01
N ILE A 380 12.31 7.49 0.03
CA ILE A 380 12.12 8.90 0.38
C ILE A 380 12.06 9.76 -0.89
N VAL A 381 10.94 10.47 -1.06
CA VAL A 381 10.86 11.59 -1.99
C VAL A 381 11.23 12.87 -1.25
N VAL A 382 12.16 13.63 -1.79
CA VAL A 382 12.68 14.84 -1.17
C VAL A 382 12.33 16.05 -2.05
N ILE A 383 11.67 17.05 -1.44
CA ILE A 383 11.23 18.25 -2.16
C ILE A 383 12.28 19.36 -2.12
N ALA A 384 13.03 19.49 -1.01
CA ALA A 384 14.00 20.58 -0.85
C ALA A 384 15.43 20.14 -1.17
N THR A 385 16.21 21.01 -1.82
CA THR A 385 17.59 20.68 -2.20
C THR A 385 18.50 20.45 -0.99
N ALA A 386 18.28 21.21 0.09
CA ALA A 386 19.04 21.10 1.33
C ALA A 386 18.90 19.71 1.96
N ASP A 387 17.71 19.13 1.93
CA ASP A 387 17.45 17.80 2.52
C ASP A 387 18.14 16.71 1.72
N VAL A 388 18.22 16.84 0.38
CA VAL A 388 19.03 15.94 -0.44
C VAL A 388 20.49 16.02 0.00
N GLU A 389 21.04 17.23 0.15
CA GLU A 389 22.43 17.41 0.56
C GLU A 389 22.70 16.84 1.96
N ILE A 390 21.79 17.04 2.91
CA ILE A 390 21.89 16.48 4.27
C ILE A 390 21.89 14.95 4.20
N LEU A 391 20.95 14.34 3.47
CA LEU A 391 20.87 12.89 3.32
C LEU A 391 22.12 12.29 2.68
N PHE A 392 22.75 12.99 1.73
CA PHE A 392 24.06 12.60 1.21
C PHE A 392 25.15 12.72 2.28
N ALA A 393 25.19 13.82 3.02
CA ALA A 393 26.22 14.08 4.03
C ALA A 393 26.18 13.08 5.20
N ILE A 394 25.00 12.53 5.53
CA ILE A 394 24.82 11.53 6.60
C ILE A 394 24.80 10.08 6.09
N ASN A 395 25.22 9.83 4.85
CA ASN A 395 25.24 8.50 4.22
C ASN A 395 23.87 7.80 4.19
N ALA A 396 22.83 8.54 3.77
CA ALA A 396 21.46 8.10 3.60
C ALA A 396 20.91 8.36 2.17
N SER A 397 21.80 8.67 1.21
CA SER A 397 21.42 9.01 -0.16
C SER A 397 20.77 7.87 -0.93
N ASP A 398 21.05 6.62 -0.56
CA ASP A 398 20.49 5.40 -1.13
C ASP A 398 18.97 5.27 -0.91
N LYS A 399 18.43 5.98 0.09
CA LYS A 399 17.01 6.03 0.40
C LYS A 399 16.23 7.00 -0.49
N ILE A 400 16.91 7.85 -1.26
CA ILE A 400 16.27 8.91 -2.05
C ILE A 400 15.83 8.36 -3.40
N ILE A 401 14.52 8.41 -3.67
CA ILE A 401 13.93 7.94 -4.94
C ILE A 401 13.32 9.06 -5.79
N GLY A 402 13.35 10.30 -5.28
CA GLY A 402 12.92 11.48 -6.02
C GLY A 402 13.57 12.74 -5.47
N ARG A 403 14.08 13.58 -6.37
CA ARG A 403 14.75 14.85 -6.05
C ARG A 403 14.09 16.04 -6.77
N PRO A 404 14.25 17.27 -6.25
CA PRO A 404 13.76 18.45 -6.97
C PRO A 404 14.55 18.68 -8.28
N ASN A 405 13.91 19.35 -9.22
CA ASN A 405 14.51 19.70 -10.51
C ASN A 405 15.65 20.73 -10.41
N PHE A 406 15.75 21.46 -9.30
CA PHE A 406 16.80 22.44 -9.05
C PHE A 406 18.06 21.85 -8.39
N GLN A 407 18.10 20.54 -8.14
CA GLN A 407 19.27 19.90 -7.54
C GLN A 407 20.49 20.01 -8.46
N LYS A 408 21.65 20.35 -7.87
CA LYS A 408 22.93 20.40 -8.59
C LYS A 408 24.07 19.73 -7.82
N TYR A 409 24.08 19.89 -6.51
CA TYR A 409 25.06 19.33 -5.61
C TYR A 409 24.37 18.36 -4.64
N PRO A 410 24.94 17.21 -4.29
CA PRO A 410 26.12 16.65 -4.92
C PRO A 410 25.82 16.20 -6.37
N PRO A 411 26.79 16.20 -7.29
CA PRO A 411 26.58 15.80 -8.69
C PRO A 411 25.97 14.40 -8.83
N GLU A 412 26.27 13.51 -7.90
CA GLU A 412 25.73 12.15 -7.82
C GLU A 412 24.20 12.15 -7.67
N ALA A 413 23.61 13.18 -7.04
CA ALA A 413 22.17 13.31 -6.88
C ALA A 413 21.44 13.50 -8.21
N LEU A 414 22.13 13.95 -9.27
CA LEU A 414 21.53 14.11 -10.60
C LEU A 414 21.07 12.78 -11.21
N LYS A 415 21.60 11.65 -10.73
CA LYS A 415 21.18 10.29 -11.13
C LYS A 415 19.83 9.88 -10.54
N ILE A 416 19.38 10.55 -9.49
CA ILE A 416 18.07 10.32 -8.87
C ILE A 416 17.01 11.00 -9.74
N ASP A 417 15.85 10.37 -9.84
CA ASP A 417 14.76 10.83 -10.68
C ASP A 417 14.27 12.23 -10.29
N ASP A 418 14.04 13.05 -11.31
CA ASP A 418 13.53 14.41 -11.19
C ASP A 418 12.01 14.41 -11.01
N ILE A 419 11.56 14.84 -9.83
CA ILE A 419 10.13 14.93 -9.47
C ILE A 419 9.52 16.30 -9.72
N GLY A 420 10.24 17.24 -10.35
CA GLY A 420 9.77 18.59 -10.63
C GLY A 420 10.12 19.63 -9.57
N GLY A 421 9.43 20.77 -9.60
CA GLY A 421 9.71 21.91 -8.74
C GLY A 421 9.02 21.83 -7.37
N MET A 422 9.44 22.72 -6.46
CA MET A 422 8.87 22.82 -5.11
C MET A 422 7.44 23.39 -5.07
N TYR A 423 7.02 24.12 -6.10
CA TYR A 423 5.65 24.66 -6.21
C TYR A 423 5.28 25.02 -7.67
N PRO A 424 4.14 24.52 -8.21
CA PRO A 424 3.32 23.46 -7.62
C PRO A 424 4.06 22.10 -7.64
N LEU A 425 3.74 21.23 -6.68
CA LEU A 425 4.28 19.86 -6.66
C LEU A 425 3.73 19.05 -7.84
N ASN A 426 4.57 18.22 -8.45
CA ASN A 426 4.13 17.26 -9.47
C ASN A 426 3.69 15.96 -8.77
N LEU A 427 2.40 15.89 -8.44
CA LEU A 427 1.82 14.76 -7.70
C LEU A 427 1.96 13.45 -8.46
N GLU A 428 1.77 13.46 -9.78
CA GLU A 428 1.90 12.29 -10.65
C GLU A 428 3.30 11.66 -10.50
N LYS A 429 4.35 12.47 -10.67
CA LYS A 429 5.73 12.02 -10.51
C LYS A 429 6.05 11.57 -9.09
N ILE A 430 5.53 12.25 -8.07
CA ILE A 430 5.77 11.87 -6.67
C ILE A 430 5.11 10.51 -6.38
N MET A 431 3.87 10.32 -6.82
CA MET A 431 3.12 9.09 -6.58
C MET A 431 3.64 7.90 -7.39
N GLU A 432 4.14 8.13 -8.61
CA GLU A 432 4.83 7.11 -9.42
C GLU A 432 6.00 6.45 -8.65
N LYS A 433 6.67 7.21 -7.77
CA LYS A 433 7.78 6.67 -6.95
C LYS A 433 7.32 5.73 -5.84
N ASN A 434 6.03 5.72 -5.49
CA ASN A 434 5.50 4.95 -4.36
C ASN A 434 6.34 5.12 -3.08
N PRO A 435 6.50 6.36 -2.58
CA PRO A 435 7.33 6.64 -1.42
C PRO A 435 6.70 6.11 -0.13
N ASP A 436 7.55 5.72 0.83
CA ASP A 436 7.13 5.47 2.21
C ASP A 436 7.26 6.72 3.09
N LEU A 437 7.97 7.75 2.62
CA LEU A 437 8.09 9.05 3.25
C LEU A 437 8.33 10.17 2.22
N ILE A 438 7.69 11.32 2.43
CA ILE A 438 7.94 12.56 1.69
C ILE A 438 8.49 13.62 2.65
N LEU A 439 9.65 14.17 2.32
CA LEU A 439 10.28 15.27 3.06
C LEU A 439 10.02 16.60 2.36
N ILE A 440 9.38 17.52 3.08
CA ILE A 440 9.04 18.85 2.59
C ILE A 440 9.63 19.91 3.52
N THR A 441 10.69 20.57 3.07
CA THR A 441 11.27 21.73 3.78
C THR A 441 11.00 23.03 3.02
N MET A 442 10.21 23.93 3.60
CA MET A 442 9.89 25.24 2.97
C MET A 442 9.39 26.28 3.97
N THR A 443 9.26 27.53 3.52
CA THR A 443 8.54 28.56 4.30
C THR A 443 7.03 28.35 4.13
N PHE A 444 6.38 27.75 5.11
CA PHE A 444 4.95 27.47 5.04
C PHE A 444 4.11 28.74 5.11
N LYS A 445 3.26 28.89 4.08
CA LYS A 445 2.16 29.85 3.97
C LYS A 445 0.92 29.03 3.64
N GLU A 446 -0.28 29.60 3.81
CA GLU A 446 -1.56 28.89 3.62
C GLU A 446 -1.61 28.03 2.33
N LYS A 447 -1.14 28.56 1.20
CA LYS A 447 -1.12 27.84 -0.08
C LYS A 447 -0.19 26.62 -0.15
N TYR A 448 0.85 26.56 0.68
CA TYR A 448 1.80 25.46 0.76
C TYR A 448 1.31 24.38 1.73
N ILE A 449 0.64 24.79 2.82
CA ILE A 449 -0.03 23.87 3.75
C ILE A 449 -1.05 23.01 2.99
N LYS A 450 -1.82 23.63 2.08
CA LYS A 450 -2.78 22.90 1.21
C LYS A 450 -2.14 21.79 0.36
N GLN A 451 -0.87 21.93 -0.05
CA GLN A 451 -0.19 20.87 -0.80
C GLN A 451 0.23 19.70 0.08
N VAL A 452 0.65 20.00 1.31
CA VAL A 452 0.93 18.99 2.32
C VAL A 452 -0.35 18.21 2.64
N GLU A 453 -1.46 18.92 2.90
CA GLU A 453 -2.80 18.34 3.12
C GLU A 453 -3.25 17.47 1.94
N GLN A 454 -3.07 17.97 0.70
CA GLN A 454 -3.43 17.24 -0.51
C GLN A 454 -2.66 15.92 -0.64
N LEU A 455 -1.34 15.92 -0.40
CA LEU A 455 -0.54 14.70 -0.41
C LEU A 455 -1.01 13.70 0.66
N GLY A 456 -1.34 14.19 1.86
CA GLY A 456 -1.88 13.35 2.92
C GLY A 456 -3.25 12.76 2.61
N GLY A 457 -4.09 13.48 1.86
CA GLY A 457 -5.37 12.95 1.35
C GLY A 457 -5.21 11.72 0.45
N TYR A 458 -4.01 11.50 -0.12
CA TYR A 458 -3.65 10.29 -0.87
C TYR A 458 -3.01 9.19 0.00
N ASN A 459 -3.10 9.26 1.32
CA ASN A 459 -2.51 8.29 2.25
C ASN A 459 -0.97 8.21 2.14
N LEU A 460 -0.33 9.33 1.79
CA LEU A 460 1.13 9.46 1.75
C LEU A 460 1.62 10.03 3.09
N THR A 461 2.70 9.45 3.62
CA THR A 461 3.35 9.96 4.83
C THR A 461 4.19 11.19 4.47
N VAL A 462 3.86 12.35 5.04
CA VAL A 462 4.53 13.63 4.73
C VAL A 462 5.04 14.30 6.01
N LEU A 463 6.35 14.52 6.09
CA LEU A 463 6.97 15.36 7.12
C LEU A 463 7.27 16.76 6.57
N ALA A 464 6.86 17.76 7.33
CA ALA A 464 6.94 19.17 6.97
C ALA A 464 7.88 19.93 7.90
N PHE A 465 8.96 20.49 7.35
CA PHE A 465 9.94 21.30 8.08
C PHE A 465 9.95 22.75 7.59
N ASN A 466 10.08 23.69 8.51
CA ASN A 466 10.24 25.09 8.19
C ASN A 466 11.61 25.34 7.57
N TYR A 467 11.67 26.29 6.64
CA TYR A 467 12.95 26.72 6.10
C TYR A 467 13.83 27.32 7.20
N PRO A 468 15.08 26.84 7.40
CA PRO A 468 15.94 27.29 8.49
C PRO A 468 16.47 28.70 8.24
N ASN A 469 16.31 29.59 9.23
CA ASN A 469 16.69 31.00 9.15
C ASN A 469 17.94 31.36 9.96
N THR A 470 18.39 30.46 10.84
CA THR A 470 19.60 30.61 11.66
C THR A 470 20.53 29.41 11.53
N MET A 471 21.76 29.53 12.03
CA MET A 471 22.70 28.40 12.10
C MET A 471 22.21 27.31 13.08
N ASP A 472 21.57 27.71 14.18
CA ASP A 472 20.96 26.77 15.11
C ASP A 472 19.79 26.01 14.47
N ASP A 473 18.97 26.69 13.65
CA ASP A 473 17.91 26.02 12.87
C ASP A 473 18.50 24.97 11.93
N ILE A 474 19.62 25.27 11.25
CA ILE A 474 20.30 24.31 10.36
C ILE A 474 20.80 23.11 11.16
N ILE A 475 21.42 23.34 12.32
CA ILE A 475 21.95 22.27 13.18
C ILE A 475 20.82 21.37 13.67
N ASN A 476 19.70 21.95 14.11
CA ASN A 476 18.54 21.18 14.56
C ASN A 476 17.91 20.42 13.40
N HIS A 477 17.76 21.04 12.24
CA HIS A 477 17.23 20.38 11.05
C HIS A 477 18.08 19.17 10.62
N ILE A 478 19.42 19.27 10.69
CA ILE A 478 20.29 18.11 10.42
C ILE A 478 20.02 16.96 11.40
N LYS A 479 19.81 17.27 12.68
CA LYS A 479 19.49 16.26 13.71
C LYS A 479 18.12 15.64 13.47
N ASP A 480 17.12 16.46 13.13
CA ASP A 480 15.76 16.00 12.85
C ASP A 480 15.75 15.05 11.64
N ILE A 481 16.42 15.41 10.55
CA ILE A 481 16.58 14.52 9.39
C ILE A 481 17.33 13.24 9.78
N GLY A 482 18.39 13.35 10.57
CA GLY A 482 19.13 12.20 11.11
C GLY A 482 18.24 11.26 11.91
N GLU A 483 17.43 11.77 12.83
CA GLU A 483 16.45 10.99 13.58
C GLU A 483 15.46 10.33 12.62
N VAL A 484 14.83 11.10 11.73
CA VAL A 484 13.79 10.61 10.81
C VAL A 484 14.26 9.40 10.01
N VAL A 485 15.51 9.37 9.55
CA VAL A 485 16.04 8.27 8.72
C VAL A 485 16.88 7.23 9.48
N GLY A 486 16.98 7.34 10.81
CA GLY A 486 17.73 6.40 11.66
C GLY A 486 19.25 6.52 11.50
N LYS A 487 19.74 7.75 11.37
CA LYS A 487 21.14 8.16 11.12
C LYS A 487 21.61 9.22 12.10
N GLU A 488 21.19 9.10 13.35
CA GLU A 488 21.46 10.07 14.43
C GLU A 488 22.96 10.25 14.68
N ASN A 489 23.73 9.17 14.60
CA ASN A 489 25.18 9.23 14.81
C ASN A 489 25.88 10.02 13.70
N GLU A 490 25.59 9.70 12.44
CA GLU A 490 26.14 10.40 11.28
C GLU A 490 25.71 11.88 11.24
N ALA A 491 24.48 12.18 11.64
CA ALA A 491 23.99 13.54 11.79
C ALA A 491 24.73 14.30 12.91
N ASN A 492 24.97 13.65 14.06
CA ASN A 492 25.73 14.26 15.15
C ASN A 492 27.19 14.53 14.75
N ASP A 493 27.86 13.59 14.07
CA ASP A 493 29.22 13.79 13.56
C ASP A 493 29.30 15.00 12.61
N LEU A 494 28.31 15.13 11.72
CA LEU A 494 28.20 16.28 10.82
C LEU A 494 28.01 17.60 11.58
N VAL A 495 27.11 17.62 12.58
CA VAL A 495 26.87 18.78 13.44
C VAL A 495 28.13 19.17 14.21
N GLU A 496 28.85 18.20 14.78
CA GLU A 496 30.10 18.47 15.49
C GLU A 496 31.16 19.08 14.57
N ASN A 497 31.29 18.58 13.34
CA ASN A 497 32.21 19.14 12.36
C ASN A 497 31.87 20.59 12.00
N ILE A 498 30.60 20.87 11.73
CA ILE A 498 30.10 22.22 11.41
C ILE A 498 30.35 23.15 12.60
N THR A 499 29.94 22.74 13.79
CA THR A 499 30.09 23.52 15.03
C THR A 499 31.56 23.81 15.34
N PHE A 500 32.45 22.83 15.15
CA PHE A 500 33.89 23.01 15.30
C PHE A 500 34.45 24.09 14.36
N ARG A 501 34.03 24.06 13.09
CA ARG A 501 34.45 25.06 12.09
C ARG A 501 33.95 26.46 12.44
N ILE A 502 32.70 26.58 12.88
CA ILE A 502 32.12 27.85 13.33
C ILE A 502 32.91 28.38 14.53
N ASN A 503 33.12 27.55 15.55
CA ASN A 503 33.86 27.92 16.77
C ASN A 503 35.28 28.40 16.47
N LYS A 504 35.97 27.74 15.53
CA LYS A 504 37.31 28.16 15.11
C LYS A 504 37.32 29.58 14.53
N ILE A 505 36.29 29.95 13.78
CA ILE A 505 36.16 31.30 13.20
C ILE A 505 35.76 32.28 14.29
N THR A 506 34.74 31.96 15.10
CA THR A 506 34.21 32.89 16.10
C THR A 506 35.19 33.17 17.23
N MET A 507 36.07 32.22 17.58
CA MET A 507 37.19 32.47 18.51
C MET A 507 38.12 33.57 18.01
N LEU A 508 38.42 33.62 16.70
CA LEU A 508 39.28 34.64 16.11
C LEU A 508 38.57 36.00 16.01
N THR A 509 37.27 36.00 15.75
CA THR A 509 36.51 37.24 15.50
C THR A 509 36.00 37.88 16.80
N ASN A 510 35.81 37.11 17.87
CA ASN A 510 35.41 37.62 19.18
C ASN A 510 36.49 38.48 19.86
N GLU A 511 37.76 38.27 19.51
CA GLU A 511 38.87 39.10 20.01
C GLU A 511 39.01 40.42 19.24
N MET A 512 38.22 40.64 18.18
CA MET A 512 38.29 41.85 17.36
C MET A 512 37.58 43.03 18.01
N ASN A 513 38.28 44.15 18.04
CA ASN A 513 37.71 45.45 18.41
C ASN A 513 36.80 46.00 17.30
N GLU A 514 35.94 46.95 17.65
CA GLU A 514 34.95 47.52 16.73
C GLU A 514 35.55 48.17 15.46
N SER A 515 36.80 48.65 15.51
CA SER A 515 37.51 49.20 14.36
C SER A 515 38.07 48.15 13.40
N GLN A 516 38.15 46.88 13.82
CA GLN A 516 38.65 45.76 13.01
C GLN A 516 37.53 45.04 12.25
N LYS A 517 36.27 45.32 12.58
CA LYS A 517 35.10 44.67 11.98
C LYS A 517 34.62 45.45 10.76
N PRO A 518 34.85 44.97 9.53
CA PRO A 518 34.50 45.73 8.32
C PRO A 518 32.99 45.85 8.16
N LYS A 519 32.53 46.97 7.59
CA LYS A 519 31.16 47.12 7.13
C LYS A 519 30.92 46.25 5.89
N VAL A 520 29.94 45.37 5.95
CA VAL A 520 29.61 44.42 4.90
C VAL A 520 28.23 44.72 4.33
N TYR A 521 28.15 44.81 3.01
CA TYR A 521 26.91 44.76 2.26
C TYR A 521 26.81 43.44 1.53
N LYS A 522 25.69 42.72 1.67
CA LYS A 522 25.42 41.50 0.90
C LYS A 522 24.19 41.73 0.02
N GLU A 523 24.32 41.46 -1.27
CA GLU A 523 23.21 41.51 -2.20
C GLU A 523 23.01 40.16 -2.90
N TRP A 524 21.77 39.73 -2.99
CA TRP A 524 21.33 38.65 -3.85
C TRP A 524 20.72 39.22 -5.13
N ILE A 525 21.32 38.88 -6.27
CA ILE A 525 20.93 39.39 -7.58
C ILE A 525 20.39 38.24 -8.43
N ASN A 526 19.18 38.43 -8.94
CA ASN A 526 18.57 37.56 -9.93
C ASN A 526 18.19 38.36 -11.19
N GLU A 527 18.31 37.75 -12.36
CA GLU A 527 18.08 38.42 -13.64
C GLU A 527 16.63 38.92 -13.73
N GLY A 528 16.44 40.24 -13.94
CA GLY A 528 15.12 40.85 -14.07
C GLY A 528 14.41 41.21 -12.76
N SER A 529 15.02 41.00 -11.59
CA SER A 529 14.51 41.50 -10.31
C SER A 529 15.39 42.61 -9.74
N LYS A 530 14.80 43.51 -8.95
CA LYS A 530 15.57 44.33 -8.03
C LYS A 530 16.18 43.39 -7.00
N GLY A 531 17.50 43.45 -6.79
CA GLY A 531 18.20 42.56 -5.87
C GLY A 531 17.66 42.68 -4.43
N SER A 532 17.98 41.71 -3.59
CA SER A 532 17.59 41.72 -2.18
C SER A 532 18.78 41.66 -1.24
N THR A 533 18.75 42.42 -0.15
CA THR A 533 19.79 42.42 0.90
C THR A 533 19.32 41.69 2.15
N ALA A 534 20.29 41.28 2.97
CA ALA A 534 20.10 40.66 4.27
C ALA A 534 19.81 41.69 5.36
N GLY A 535 18.69 41.56 6.07
CA GLY A 535 18.42 42.32 7.31
C GLY A 535 18.74 41.52 8.57
N ARG A 536 18.41 42.05 9.75
CA ARG A 536 18.82 41.54 11.07
C ARG A 536 18.43 40.08 11.32
N THR A 537 17.25 39.67 10.88
CA THR A 537 16.68 38.33 11.19
C THR A 537 17.07 37.25 10.18
N SER A 538 18.13 37.48 9.40
CA SER A 538 18.56 36.57 8.34
C SER A 538 19.79 35.75 8.74
N ARG A 539 19.85 34.51 8.24
CA ARG A 539 21.06 33.66 8.28
C ARG A 539 22.28 34.39 7.75
N ASP A 540 22.11 35.19 6.71
CA ASP A 540 23.21 35.92 6.09
C ASP A 540 23.80 36.99 7.02
N ASN A 541 22.95 37.68 7.79
CA ASN A 541 23.41 38.59 8.83
C ASN A 541 24.19 37.85 9.91
N GLU A 542 23.70 36.68 10.35
CA GLU A 542 24.39 35.84 11.32
C GLU A 542 25.79 35.42 10.82
N LEU A 543 25.90 34.96 9.57
CA LEU A 543 27.18 34.58 8.95
C LEU A 543 28.14 35.78 8.84
N ILE A 544 27.65 36.96 8.48
CA ILE A 544 28.46 38.19 8.43
C ILE A 544 29.03 38.50 9.81
N VAL A 545 28.19 38.47 10.85
CA VAL A 545 28.58 38.78 12.23
C VAL A 545 29.55 37.73 12.78
N MET A 546 29.26 36.44 12.60
CA MET A 546 30.15 35.34 13.02
C MET A 546 31.54 35.44 12.38
N SER A 547 31.58 35.92 11.13
CA SER A 547 32.84 36.14 10.39
C SER A 547 33.56 37.44 10.77
N GLY A 548 33.06 38.18 11.76
CA GLY A 548 33.66 39.43 12.26
C GLY A 548 33.26 40.68 11.47
N GLY A 549 32.27 40.60 10.58
CA GLY A 549 31.75 41.74 9.83
C GLY A 549 30.60 42.46 10.54
N LYS A 550 30.29 43.66 10.05
CA LYS A 550 29.12 44.45 10.44
C LYS A 550 28.18 44.58 9.24
N ASN A 551 27.05 43.89 9.24
CA ASN A 551 26.04 44.10 8.21
C ASN A 551 25.57 45.56 8.26
N ILE A 552 25.71 46.29 7.15
CA ILE A 552 25.28 47.69 7.08
C ILE A 552 23.76 47.86 7.27
N PHE A 553 22.99 46.78 7.11
CA PHE A 553 21.55 46.71 7.36
C PHE A 553 21.18 45.80 8.54
N GLY A 554 22.14 45.54 9.45
CA GLY A 554 21.90 44.75 10.66
C GLY A 554 20.93 45.40 11.66
N ASP A 555 20.54 46.65 11.44
CA ASP A 555 19.53 47.41 12.17
C ASP A 555 18.10 47.24 11.61
N VAL A 556 17.92 46.61 10.45
CA VAL A 556 16.61 46.45 9.81
C VAL A 556 15.96 45.12 10.22
N GLU A 557 14.80 45.19 10.88
CA GLU A 557 13.99 44.04 11.36
C GLU A 557 13.30 43.25 10.23
N LYS A 558 14.08 42.72 9.28
CA LYS A 558 13.57 41.92 8.17
C LYS A 558 14.55 40.81 7.83
N THR A 559 14.04 39.69 7.33
CA THR A 559 14.88 38.60 6.81
C THR A 559 15.50 38.99 5.47
N SER A 560 14.71 39.58 4.56
CA SER A 560 15.19 40.09 3.28
C SER A 560 14.36 41.28 2.82
N PHE A 561 14.99 42.24 2.13
CA PHE A 561 14.33 43.41 1.55
C PHE A 561 15.15 44.03 0.42
N GLU A 562 14.54 44.87 -0.41
CA GLU A 562 15.25 45.65 -1.45
C GLU A 562 15.95 46.85 -0.80
N ALA A 563 17.27 46.95 -0.95
CA ALA A 563 18.04 48.10 -0.46
C ALA A 563 17.92 49.29 -1.42
N ASN A 564 17.88 50.51 -0.88
CA ASN A 564 18.07 51.73 -1.69
C ASN A 564 19.57 51.90 -2.01
N SER A 565 19.93 51.98 -3.28
CA SER A 565 21.33 52.15 -3.71
C SER A 565 22.00 53.41 -3.13
N GLU A 566 21.28 54.52 -2.97
CA GLU A 566 21.82 55.72 -2.31
C GLU A 566 22.12 55.47 -0.83
N GLU A 567 21.28 54.67 -0.17
CA GLU A 567 21.50 54.29 1.23
C GLU A 567 22.73 53.39 1.39
N VAL A 568 22.93 52.45 0.46
CA VAL A 568 24.15 51.62 0.40
C VAL A 568 25.40 52.50 0.25
N VAL A 569 25.38 53.46 -0.68
CA VAL A 569 26.48 54.42 -0.88
C VAL A 569 26.73 55.24 0.39
N ASN A 570 25.67 55.75 1.03
CA ASN A 570 25.78 56.54 2.26
C ASN A 570 26.32 55.73 3.45
N LYS A 571 25.92 54.46 3.59
CA LYS A 571 26.41 53.57 4.64
C LYS A 571 27.87 53.14 4.40
N ASN A 572 28.36 53.27 3.15
CA ASN A 572 29.74 53.09 2.70
C ASN A 572 30.36 51.77 3.18
N PRO A 573 29.90 50.61 2.65
CA PRO A 573 30.46 49.31 3.00
C PRO A 573 31.92 49.18 2.55
N GLU A 574 32.72 48.50 3.36
CA GLU A 574 34.12 48.16 3.06
C GLU A 574 34.21 46.85 2.25
N VAL A 575 33.21 45.97 2.39
CA VAL A 575 33.11 44.70 1.66
C VAL A 575 31.72 44.60 1.04
N ILE A 576 31.67 44.23 -0.23
CA ILE A 576 30.43 43.93 -0.95
C ILE A 576 30.45 42.46 -1.37
N ILE A 577 29.47 41.69 -0.92
CA ILE A 577 29.28 40.28 -1.27
C ILE A 577 28.08 40.18 -2.21
N ILE A 578 28.33 39.76 -3.45
CA ILE A 578 27.29 39.50 -4.43
C ILE A 578 27.04 38.00 -4.52
N THR A 579 25.77 37.61 -4.38
CA THR A 579 25.32 36.23 -4.59
C THR A 579 24.38 36.18 -5.78
N THR A 580 24.62 35.25 -6.69
CA THR A 580 23.82 35.09 -7.91
C THR A 580 23.76 33.62 -8.33
N ASN A 581 22.88 33.28 -9.26
CA ASN A 581 22.88 31.98 -9.90
C ASN A 581 24.06 31.91 -10.88
N LEU A 582 25.12 31.18 -10.50
CA LEU A 582 26.39 31.11 -11.24
C LEU A 582 26.28 30.52 -12.66
N ASP A 583 25.18 29.88 -13.04
CA ASP A 583 24.99 29.23 -14.36
C ASP A 583 24.96 30.20 -15.56
N LYS A 584 24.99 31.51 -15.34
CA LYS A 584 24.80 32.53 -16.39
C LYS A 584 25.89 33.61 -16.45
N TYR A 585 26.94 33.51 -15.65
CA TYR A 585 28.08 34.44 -15.70
C TYR A 585 29.37 33.63 -15.81
N ASP A 586 29.65 33.17 -17.03
CA ASP A 586 31.00 32.87 -17.53
C ASP A 586 31.60 34.14 -18.17
#